data_AF-F9CV77-F1
#
_entry.id   AF-F9CV77-F1
#
_cell.length_a   1.000
_cell.length_b   1.000
_cell.length_c   1.000
_cell.angle_alpha   90.00
_cell.angle_beta   90.00
_cell.angle_gamma   90.00
#
_symmetry.space_group_name_H-M   'P 1'
#
loop_
_entity.id
_entity.type
_entity.pdbx_description
1 polymer ?
#
loop_
_entity_poly.entity_id
_entity_poly.type
_entity_poly.pdbx_seq_one_letter_code
_entity_poly.pdbx_strand_id
1 'polypeptide(L)'
;MFLVLVISSILILGSYAIPTAMAQVQAGGVELPGDPTWFAGEGLKKGDFFSYSMCHVDYRECVPFEMDMWIKGDKAAGSEQKWLVDVVVYDGNKVIKGNMEIGKLAPEPSGGTENLSVYRGAFKSSIVWLSAFANGYDESGDKGPKKFSAKSWGKIANIGGEQVVPFAIEKVTVKAGTFDTVVISWKTGGVRSNVWVVDNFPFPVKAHTYTHVSSGIPPTEYQFELLDYKENVVNDPFAKVISTEDNSNFQGCPSTDSLNKSVKRPTKNFEYQIHAYYSPDFPVEGCPMKWQINFLSKFHDTEFLNQVQFDLMVVDDKFTLPPLRSVAQDQGYQYLYSPSGLATIDMTVNHKPGIAHFVVYVYGLAPQGIVPSNPIDYLVIDLPISAKSGGSTSNIPSWIKNNAGWWADGSIDDNSFVQGIQFLIKENIIKIPPTSQGTSSTAKQIPSWIKNNAGWWADGSIDDKSFIEGLQFLIKEGIMKVPRADSTSSSSSSGPASWLD
;
A
#
# COMPACT_ATOMS: atom_id res chain seq x y z
N MET A 1 0.68 -60.04 80.46
CA MET A 1 -0.39 -59.24 79.83
C MET A 1 0.14 -57.82 79.64
N PHE A 2 0.78 -57.54 78.51
CA PHE A 2 1.07 -56.19 78.05
C PHE A 2 1.11 -56.19 76.53
N LEU A 3 0.25 -55.35 75.96
CA LEU A 3 -0.09 -55.21 74.57
C LEU A 3 1.08 -54.53 73.83
N VAL A 4 1.67 -55.19 72.84
CA VAL A 4 2.66 -54.56 71.94
C VAL A 4 1.95 -54.19 70.65
N LEU A 5 1.78 -52.89 70.44
CA LEU A 5 1.26 -52.29 69.21
C LEU A 5 2.29 -52.46 68.09
N VAL A 6 1.92 -53.19 67.04
CA VAL A 6 2.68 -53.28 65.78
C VAL A 6 2.11 -52.23 64.83
N ILE A 7 2.90 -51.20 64.51
CA ILE A 7 2.57 -50.21 63.48
C ILE A 7 3.09 -50.75 62.15
N SER A 8 2.16 -51.13 61.26
CA SER A 8 2.45 -51.45 59.86
C SER A 8 2.42 -50.18 59.02
N SER A 9 3.59 -49.73 58.57
CA SER A 9 3.72 -48.65 57.59
C SER A 9 3.63 -49.24 56.19
N ILE A 10 2.49 -49.03 55.52
CA ILE A 10 2.29 -49.36 54.10
C ILE A 10 2.92 -48.22 53.27
N LEU A 11 4.05 -48.48 52.61
CA LEU A 11 4.61 -47.61 51.58
C LEU A 11 3.87 -47.87 50.26
N ILE A 12 3.01 -46.94 49.87
CA ILE A 12 2.36 -46.92 48.55
C ILE A 12 3.37 -46.31 47.57
N LEU A 13 3.99 -47.15 46.73
CA LEU A 13 4.79 -46.71 45.58
C LEU A 13 3.86 -46.19 44.49
N GLY A 14 3.51 -44.91 44.55
CA GLY A 14 2.85 -44.20 43.47
C GLY A 14 3.80 -44.05 42.28
N SER A 15 3.42 -44.60 41.13
CA SER A 15 4.14 -44.43 39.87
C SER A 15 4.00 -42.97 39.41
N TYR A 16 5.02 -42.16 39.65
CA TYR A 16 5.11 -40.84 39.03
C TYR A 16 5.42 -41.03 37.53
N ALA A 17 4.42 -40.80 36.68
CA ALA A 17 4.66 -40.58 35.26
C ALA A 17 5.42 -39.26 35.13
N ILE A 18 6.74 -39.35 34.97
CA ILE A 18 7.57 -38.21 34.58
C ILE A 18 7.07 -37.80 33.19
N PRO A 19 6.60 -36.55 32.97
CA PRO A 19 6.30 -36.10 31.63
C PRO A 19 7.60 -36.10 30.84
N THR A 20 7.75 -37.07 29.94
CA THR A 20 8.78 -37.03 28.93
C THR A 20 8.45 -35.86 28.02
N ALA A 21 9.20 -34.77 28.13
CA ALA A 21 9.28 -33.78 27.07
C ALA A 21 9.83 -34.50 25.83
N MET A 22 8.93 -34.93 24.94
CA MET A 22 9.35 -35.38 23.62
C MET A 22 9.85 -34.14 22.89
N ALA A 23 11.17 -34.02 22.75
CA ALA A 23 11.73 -33.13 21.74
C ALA A 23 11.06 -33.51 20.41
N GLN A 24 10.32 -32.58 19.79
CA GLN A 24 9.83 -32.79 18.43
C GLN A 24 11.06 -32.89 17.52
N VAL A 25 11.49 -34.12 17.24
CA VAL A 25 12.50 -34.39 16.22
C VAL A 25 11.82 -34.16 14.87
N GLN A 26 11.91 -32.92 14.37
CA GLN A 26 11.63 -32.65 12.97
C GLN A 26 12.83 -33.19 12.18
N ALA A 27 12.74 -34.45 11.76
CA ALA A 27 13.78 -35.07 10.94
C ALA A 27 13.83 -34.34 9.59
N GLY A 28 14.91 -33.61 9.36
CA GLY A 28 15.24 -32.97 8.09
C GLY A 28 16.26 -33.77 7.30
N GLY A 29 16.47 -33.36 6.06
CA GLY A 29 17.39 -33.95 5.10
C GLY A 29 16.66 -34.82 4.09
N VAL A 30 16.93 -34.60 2.81
CA VAL A 30 16.50 -35.44 1.69
C VAL A 30 17.71 -35.85 0.85
N GLU A 31 17.66 -37.04 0.28
CA GLU A 31 18.73 -37.53 -0.57
C GLU A 31 18.45 -37.20 -2.04
N LEU A 32 19.36 -36.43 -2.64
CA LEU A 32 19.40 -36.21 -4.09
C LEU A 32 20.66 -36.87 -4.68
N PRO A 33 20.62 -37.33 -5.94
CA PRO A 33 21.81 -37.88 -6.59
C PRO A 33 22.99 -36.91 -6.54
N GLY A 34 24.12 -37.37 -6.00
CA GLY A 34 25.34 -36.56 -5.88
C GLY A 34 25.40 -35.62 -4.67
N ASP A 35 24.35 -35.60 -3.83
CA ASP A 35 24.26 -34.75 -2.61
C ASP A 35 24.64 -33.27 -2.85
N PRO A 36 23.97 -32.60 -3.80
CA PRO A 36 24.31 -31.23 -4.17
C PRO A 36 24.03 -30.24 -3.03
N THR A 37 24.70 -29.10 -3.12
CA THR A 37 24.46 -27.94 -2.26
C THR A 37 23.64 -26.91 -3.00
N TRP A 38 22.77 -26.22 -2.28
CA TRP A 38 22.02 -25.08 -2.79
C TRP A 38 22.34 -23.79 -2.03
N PHE A 39 22.32 -22.66 -2.72
CA PHE A 39 22.22 -21.34 -2.10
C PHE A 39 21.37 -20.37 -2.92
N ALA A 40 20.78 -19.37 -2.26
CA ALA A 40 19.99 -18.36 -2.94
C ALA A 40 20.88 -17.54 -3.89
N GLY A 41 20.55 -17.52 -5.17
CA GLY A 41 21.31 -16.86 -6.24
C GLY A 41 22.31 -17.77 -6.95
N GLU A 42 22.34 -19.07 -6.66
CA GLU A 42 23.23 -19.99 -7.35
C GLU A 42 22.94 -20.08 -8.85
N GLY A 43 23.98 -20.15 -9.67
CA GLY A 43 23.81 -20.24 -11.11
C GLY A 43 23.19 -19.00 -11.77
N LEU A 44 22.94 -17.91 -11.04
CA LEU A 44 22.39 -16.67 -11.58
C LEU A 44 23.35 -16.03 -12.58
N LYS A 45 22.84 -15.70 -13.76
CA LYS A 45 23.64 -15.15 -14.87
C LYS A 45 23.06 -13.84 -15.38
N LYS A 46 23.92 -13.06 -16.03
CA LYS A 46 23.48 -11.93 -16.85
C LYS A 46 22.53 -12.43 -17.94
N GLY A 47 21.42 -11.73 -18.11
CA GLY A 47 20.38 -12.05 -19.09
C GLY A 47 19.28 -12.94 -18.53
N ASP A 48 19.39 -13.44 -17.30
CA ASP A 48 18.29 -14.17 -16.68
C ASP A 48 17.11 -13.23 -16.44
N PHE A 49 15.92 -13.70 -16.78
CA PHE A 49 14.65 -13.02 -16.58
C PHE A 49 13.75 -13.89 -15.71
N PHE A 50 13.11 -13.28 -14.71
CA PHE A 50 12.15 -13.91 -13.83
C PHE A 50 10.87 -13.08 -13.78
N SER A 51 9.73 -13.73 -13.75
CA SER A 51 8.44 -13.10 -13.42
C SER A 51 7.83 -13.85 -12.26
N TYR A 52 7.40 -13.15 -11.22
CA TYR A 52 6.76 -13.73 -10.04
C TYR A 52 5.41 -13.07 -9.77
N SER A 53 4.40 -13.85 -9.38
CA SER A 53 3.27 -13.34 -8.60
C SER A 53 3.62 -13.54 -7.14
N MET A 54 3.57 -12.50 -6.33
CA MET A 54 3.94 -12.57 -4.92
C MET A 54 3.09 -11.68 -4.02
N CYS A 55 3.04 -12.00 -2.74
CA CYS A 55 2.51 -11.14 -1.69
C CYS A 55 3.35 -11.28 -0.42
N HIS A 56 3.28 -10.28 0.45
CA HIS A 56 3.94 -10.29 1.75
C HIS A 56 3.05 -9.58 2.78
N VAL A 57 3.02 -10.03 4.03
CA VAL A 57 2.13 -9.50 5.08
C VAL A 57 2.41 -8.03 5.38
N ASP A 58 3.69 -7.64 5.45
CA ASP A 58 4.11 -6.25 5.60
C ASP A 58 3.77 -5.38 4.37
N TYR A 59 3.35 -6.01 3.26
CA TYR A 59 2.85 -5.33 2.07
C TYR A 59 1.34 -5.52 1.92
N ARG A 60 0.56 -4.56 2.43
CA ARG A 60 -0.91 -4.54 2.33
C ARG A 60 -1.55 -5.87 2.71
N GLU A 61 -1.08 -6.50 3.78
CA GLU A 61 -1.64 -7.75 4.30
C GLU A 61 -1.63 -8.93 3.29
N CYS A 62 -0.56 -9.05 2.49
CA CYS A 62 -0.44 -10.07 1.45
C CYS A 62 -1.44 -9.92 0.29
N VAL A 63 -1.75 -8.69 -0.12
CA VAL A 63 -2.34 -8.44 -1.44
C VAL A 63 -1.31 -8.81 -2.53
N PRO A 64 -1.69 -9.60 -3.54
CA PRO A 64 -0.75 -10.05 -4.58
C PRO A 64 -0.41 -8.92 -5.56
N PHE A 65 0.84 -8.93 -5.99
CA PHE A 65 1.38 -8.11 -7.08
C PHE A 65 2.35 -8.97 -7.91
N GLU A 66 2.60 -8.57 -9.16
CA GLU A 66 3.59 -9.21 -10.02
C GLU A 66 4.90 -8.42 -10.01
N MET A 67 6.04 -9.13 -10.01
CA MET A 67 7.37 -8.56 -10.10
C MET A 67 8.16 -9.27 -11.19
N ASP A 68 8.49 -8.53 -12.23
CA ASP A 68 9.41 -8.94 -13.27
C ASP A 68 10.81 -8.41 -12.97
N MET A 69 11.81 -9.26 -13.12
CA MET A 69 13.22 -8.98 -12.84
C MET A 69 14.08 -9.44 -14.01
N TRP A 70 14.96 -8.57 -14.49
CA TRP A 70 15.94 -8.91 -15.52
C TRP A 70 17.35 -8.59 -15.04
N ILE A 71 18.22 -9.61 -15.01
CA ILE A 71 19.61 -9.47 -14.60
C ILE A 71 20.39 -8.78 -15.72
N LYS A 72 20.40 -7.46 -15.69
CA LYS A 72 21.01 -6.61 -16.72
C LYS A 72 22.53 -6.77 -16.81
N GLY A 73 23.18 -6.98 -15.67
CA GLY A 73 24.63 -7.16 -15.60
C GLY A 73 25.20 -6.69 -14.28
N ASP A 74 26.43 -6.18 -14.30
CA ASP A 74 27.18 -5.83 -13.11
C ASP A 74 27.06 -4.35 -12.72
N LYS A 75 27.14 -4.09 -11.43
CA LYS A 75 27.27 -2.76 -10.84
C LYS A 75 28.33 -2.78 -9.75
N ALA A 76 29.32 -1.89 -9.86
CA ALA A 76 30.26 -1.64 -8.78
C ALA A 76 29.57 -0.81 -7.67
N ALA A 77 29.66 -1.28 -6.44
CA ALA A 77 29.19 -0.58 -5.24
C ALA A 77 30.29 -0.62 -4.17
N GLY A 78 31.08 0.45 -4.10
CA GLY A 78 32.29 0.46 -3.27
C GLY A 78 33.33 -0.56 -3.77
N SER A 79 33.75 -1.47 -2.89
CA SER A 79 34.67 -2.57 -3.22
C SER A 79 33.98 -3.83 -3.75
N GLU A 80 32.64 -3.88 -3.74
CA GLU A 80 31.87 -5.06 -4.12
C GLU A 80 31.33 -4.96 -5.56
N GLN A 81 31.22 -6.12 -6.22
CA GLN A 81 30.48 -6.29 -7.46
C GLN A 81 29.09 -6.85 -7.14
N LYS A 82 28.06 -6.15 -7.58
CA LYS A 82 26.65 -6.50 -7.40
C LYS A 82 25.99 -6.76 -8.76
N TRP A 83 24.87 -7.46 -8.75
CA TRP A 83 23.99 -7.51 -9.91
C TRP A 83 23.15 -6.24 -9.97
N LEU A 84 23.14 -5.61 -11.14
CA LEU A 84 22.12 -4.64 -11.52
C LEU A 84 20.94 -5.39 -12.12
N VAL A 85 19.79 -5.24 -11.49
CA VAL A 85 18.55 -5.89 -11.90
C VAL A 85 17.57 -4.80 -12.30
N ASP A 86 17.18 -4.77 -13.57
CA ASP A 86 16.04 -3.92 -13.96
C ASP A 86 14.76 -4.63 -13.52
N VAL A 87 13.81 -3.87 -12.98
CA VAL A 87 12.61 -4.41 -12.34
C VAL A 87 11.37 -3.67 -12.82
N VAL A 88 10.31 -4.42 -13.07
CA VAL A 88 8.96 -3.89 -13.26
C VAL A 88 8.03 -4.55 -12.27
N VAL A 89 7.29 -3.75 -11.51
CA VAL A 89 6.23 -4.21 -10.62
C VAL A 89 4.88 -3.87 -11.22
N TYR A 90 3.97 -4.83 -11.25
CA TYR A 90 2.56 -4.65 -11.58
C TYR A 90 1.72 -4.90 -10.33
N ASP A 91 1.11 -3.85 -9.81
CA ASP A 91 0.34 -3.88 -8.57
C ASP A 91 -1.02 -3.24 -8.81
N GLY A 92 -2.01 -4.09 -9.10
CA GLY A 92 -3.29 -3.66 -9.64
C GLY A 92 -3.09 -2.82 -10.92
N ASN A 93 -3.54 -1.57 -10.88
CA ASN A 93 -3.41 -0.63 -12.00
C ASN A 93 -2.09 0.18 -11.98
N LYS A 94 -1.21 -0.07 -11.01
CA LYS A 94 0.08 0.59 -10.88
C LYS A 94 1.16 -0.26 -11.53
N VAL A 95 1.97 0.37 -12.37
CA VAL A 95 3.18 -0.18 -12.98
C VAL A 95 4.34 0.66 -12.50
N ILE A 96 5.36 0.04 -11.91
CA ILE A 96 6.56 0.76 -11.44
C ILE A 96 7.75 0.15 -12.12
N LYS A 97 8.46 0.95 -12.91
CA LYS A 97 9.71 0.55 -13.56
C LYS A 97 10.89 1.17 -12.84
N GLY A 98 11.92 0.38 -12.55
CA GLY A 98 13.12 0.86 -11.90
C GLY A 98 14.22 -0.20 -11.91
N ASN A 99 15.10 -0.15 -10.91
CA ASN A 99 16.12 -1.16 -10.71
C ASN A 99 16.34 -1.50 -9.23
N MET A 100 17.00 -2.64 -9.01
CA MET A 100 17.51 -3.11 -7.73
C MET A 100 18.99 -3.45 -7.89
N GLU A 101 19.75 -3.21 -6.82
CA GLU A 101 21.14 -3.66 -6.69
C GLU A 101 21.19 -4.81 -5.69
N ILE A 102 21.44 -6.04 -6.16
CA ILE A 102 21.47 -7.26 -5.33
C ILE A 102 22.87 -7.85 -5.26
N GLY A 103 23.25 -8.43 -4.11
CA GLY A 103 24.56 -9.07 -3.96
C GLY A 103 24.72 -10.31 -4.86
N LYS A 104 25.98 -10.66 -5.19
CA LYS A 104 26.28 -11.84 -6.01
C LYS A 104 26.27 -13.16 -5.25
N LEU A 105 26.76 -13.13 -4.00
CA LEU A 105 26.87 -14.32 -3.14
C LEU A 105 25.69 -14.42 -2.18
N ALA A 106 25.11 -13.29 -1.77
CA ALA A 106 23.84 -13.20 -1.08
C ALA A 106 22.97 -12.18 -1.84
N PRO A 107 21.93 -12.62 -2.57
CA PRO A 107 21.13 -11.76 -3.45
C PRO A 107 20.16 -10.84 -2.69
N GLU A 108 20.58 -10.31 -1.55
CA GLU A 108 19.84 -9.31 -0.81
C GLU A 108 19.89 -7.96 -1.55
N PRO A 109 18.74 -7.30 -1.77
CA PRO A 109 18.72 -5.95 -2.32
C PRO A 109 19.27 -4.95 -1.31
N SER A 110 20.14 -4.06 -1.79
CA SER A 110 20.84 -3.06 -0.98
C SER A 110 20.81 -1.65 -1.58
N GLY A 111 20.21 -1.49 -2.76
CA GLY A 111 20.08 -0.22 -3.47
C GLY A 111 19.07 -0.31 -4.61
N GLY A 112 18.88 0.82 -5.31
CA GLY A 112 18.03 0.93 -6.49
C GLY A 112 17.02 2.08 -6.42
N THR A 113 16.07 2.10 -7.36
CA THR A 113 15.05 3.16 -7.52
C THR A 113 14.18 3.33 -6.26
N GLU A 114 14.07 4.53 -5.70
CA GLU A 114 13.41 4.78 -4.41
C GLU A 114 11.98 4.23 -4.32
N ASN A 115 11.16 4.43 -5.36
CA ASN A 115 9.76 4.00 -5.38
C ASN A 115 9.56 2.47 -5.40
N LEU A 116 10.62 1.69 -5.60
CA LEU A 116 10.61 0.24 -5.44
C LEU A 116 10.91 -0.22 -4.00
N SER A 117 11.13 0.68 -3.04
CA SER A 117 11.61 0.31 -1.69
C SER A 117 10.74 -0.72 -0.96
N VAL A 118 9.42 -0.55 -0.99
CA VAL A 118 8.49 -1.50 -0.35
C VAL A 118 8.51 -2.87 -1.03
N TYR A 119 8.58 -2.90 -2.36
CA TYR A 119 8.64 -4.14 -3.14
C TYR A 119 10.00 -4.84 -3.01
N ARG A 120 11.10 -4.07 -2.90
CA ARG A 120 12.42 -4.59 -2.53
C ARG A 120 12.38 -5.27 -1.16
N GLY A 121 11.70 -4.66 -0.20
CA GLY A 121 11.49 -5.24 1.12
C GLY A 121 10.76 -6.58 1.04
N ALA A 122 9.65 -6.63 0.30
CA ALA A 122 8.90 -7.86 0.07
C ALA A 122 9.76 -8.94 -0.61
N PHE A 123 10.51 -8.61 -1.67
CA PHE A 123 11.45 -9.53 -2.34
C PHE A 123 12.51 -10.05 -1.36
N LYS A 124 13.14 -9.16 -0.59
CA LYS A 124 14.18 -9.48 0.40
C LYS A 124 13.67 -10.48 1.44
N SER A 125 12.48 -10.23 1.97
CA SER A 125 11.89 -11.03 3.05
C SER A 125 11.12 -12.27 2.57
N SER A 126 11.06 -12.54 1.25
CA SER A 126 10.33 -13.69 0.68
C SER A 126 11.14 -14.56 -0.28
N ILE A 127 11.60 -14.04 -1.42
CA ILE A 127 12.30 -14.86 -2.43
C ILE A 127 13.71 -15.21 -1.97
N VAL A 128 14.42 -14.23 -1.40
CA VAL A 128 15.86 -14.38 -1.11
C VAL A 128 16.21 -14.54 0.35
N TRP A 129 15.24 -14.46 1.29
CA TRP A 129 15.53 -14.52 2.73
C TRP A 129 16.31 -15.78 3.18
N LEU A 130 16.17 -16.90 2.44
CA LEU A 130 16.94 -18.13 2.68
C LEU A 130 18.46 -17.90 2.55
N SER A 131 18.92 -16.81 1.91
CA SER A 131 20.33 -16.41 1.88
C SER A 131 20.92 -16.17 3.28
N ALA A 132 20.07 -15.92 4.29
CA ALA A 132 20.51 -15.84 5.68
C ALA A 132 21.06 -17.18 6.22
N PHE A 133 20.65 -18.29 5.61
CA PHE A 133 21.06 -19.66 5.96
C PHE A 133 21.90 -20.33 4.87
N ALA A 134 21.63 -20.03 3.61
CA ALA A 134 22.25 -20.64 2.44
C ALA A 134 22.64 -19.57 1.43
N ASN A 135 23.85 -19.02 1.57
CA ASN A 135 24.47 -18.07 0.64
C ASN A 135 25.72 -18.66 -0.02
N GLY A 136 26.25 -17.99 -1.04
CA GLY A 136 27.38 -18.43 -1.85
C GLY A 136 28.76 -18.08 -1.29
N TYR A 137 28.87 -17.63 -0.03
CA TYR A 137 30.20 -17.40 0.56
C TYR A 137 30.84 -18.75 0.90
N ASP A 138 32.03 -19.02 0.35
CA ASP A 138 32.85 -20.21 0.62
C ASP A 138 33.51 -20.19 2.02
N GLU A 139 32.91 -19.50 2.98
CA GLU A 139 33.42 -19.45 4.34
C GLU A 139 33.03 -20.73 5.08
N SER A 140 33.95 -21.23 5.91
CA SER A 140 33.80 -22.38 6.81
C SER A 140 32.77 -22.19 7.93
N GLY A 141 31.72 -21.40 7.69
CA GLY A 141 30.71 -20.97 8.65
C GLY A 141 29.31 -21.55 8.38
N ASP A 142 28.43 -21.33 9.34
CA ASP A 142 27.07 -21.89 9.36
C ASP A 142 26.10 -21.36 8.28
N LYS A 143 26.55 -20.53 7.33
CA LYS A 143 25.68 -19.82 6.38
C LYS A 143 25.99 -20.03 4.88
N GLY A 144 27.08 -20.71 4.54
CA GLY A 144 27.46 -21.00 3.15
C GLY A 144 26.49 -21.97 2.45
N PRO A 145 26.85 -22.50 1.27
CA PRO A 145 25.98 -23.38 0.50
C PRO A 145 25.53 -24.60 1.32
N LYS A 146 24.24 -24.96 1.22
CA LYS A 146 23.62 -25.98 2.08
C LYS A 146 23.27 -27.24 1.31
N LYS A 147 23.72 -28.37 1.83
CA LYS A 147 23.32 -29.69 1.31
C LYS A 147 21.84 -29.95 1.55
N PHE A 148 21.19 -30.60 0.59
CA PHE A 148 19.83 -31.09 0.79
C PHE A 148 19.74 -32.27 1.76
N SER A 149 20.81 -33.04 1.92
CA SER A 149 20.92 -34.10 2.94
C SER A 149 21.09 -33.58 4.37
N ALA A 150 21.38 -32.28 4.54
CA ALA A 150 21.59 -31.70 5.86
C ALA A 150 20.31 -31.81 6.70
N LYS A 151 20.45 -32.30 7.94
CA LYS A 151 19.33 -32.44 8.87
C LYS A 151 18.67 -31.11 9.26
N SER A 152 19.39 -30.01 9.07
CA SER A 152 18.91 -28.64 9.23
C SER A 152 19.86 -27.67 8.54
N TRP A 153 19.31 -26.57 8.03
CA TRP A 153 20.05 -25.43 7.48
C TRP A 153 20.28 -24.33 8.52
N GLY A 154 19.55 -24.36 9.65
CA GLY A 154 19.69 -23.40 10.74
C GLY A 154 18.41 -23.27 11.55
N LYS A 155 18.42 -22.36 12.53
CA LYS A 155 17.28 -22.05 13.39
C LYS A 155 16.77 -20.63 13.19
N ILE A 156 15.47 -20.46 13.22
CA ILE A 156 14.82 -19.15 13.19
C ILE A 156 14.59 -18.69 14.64
N ALA A 157 15.47 -17.83 15.15
CA ALA A 157 15.52 -17.46 16.57
C ALA A 157 14.26 -16.72 17.07
N ASN A 158 13.69 -15.82 16.27
CA ASN A 158 12.54 -14.98 16.65
C ASN A 158 11.20 -15.73 16.75
N ILE A 159 11.12 -17.00 16.32
CA ILE A 159 9.90 -17.83 16.39
C ILE A 159 10.05 -19.05 17.31
N GLY A 160 10.99 -19.00 18.27
CA GLY A 160 11.22 -20.09 19.22
C GLY A 160 12.32 -21.08 18.80
N GLY A 161 13.15 -20.72 17.81
CA GLY A 161 14.29 -21.54 17.41
C GLY A 161 13.93 -22.73 16.53
N GLU A 162 12.81 -22.64 15.81
CA GLU A 162 12.34 -23.63 14.84
C GLU A 162 13.37 -23.88 13.75
N GLN A 163 13.49 -25.15 13.33
CA GLN A 163 14.51 -25.58 12.38
C GLN A 163 14.04 -25.36 10.95
N VAL A 164 14.91 -24.77 10.14
CA VAL A 164 14.77 -24.74 8.67
C VAL A 164 15.32 -26.04 8.13
N VAL A 165 14.46 -26.90 7.57
CA VAL A 165 14.87 -28.24 7.14
C VAL A 165 14.49 -28.52 5.69
N PRO A 166 15.36 -29.21 4.91
CA PRO A 166 14.92 -29.95 3.74
C PRO A 166 13.96 -31.05 4.19
N PHE A 167 12.70 -30.97 3.79
CA PHE A 167 11.63 -31.78 4.34
C PHE A 167 11.19 -32.92 3.41
N ALA A 168 11.01 -32.62 2.13
CA ALA A 168 10.50 -33.58 1.16
C ALA A 168 11.01 -33.23 -0.25
N ILE A 169 10.99 -34.22 -1.14
CA ILE A 169 11.12 -34.01 -2.58
C ILE A 169 9.71 -34.01 -3.15
N GLU A 170 9.37 -32.96 -3.87
CA GLU A 170 8.05 -32.80 -4.49
C GLU A 170 8.18 -32.36 -5.94
N LYS A 171 7.28 -32.86 -6.78
CA LYS A 171 7.11 -32.36 -8.14
C LYS A 171 6.06 -31.27 -8.12
N VAL A 172 6.45 -30.04 -8.43
CA VAL A 172 5.57 -28.88 -8.39
C VAL A 172 5.39 -28.28 -9.78
N THR A 173 4.14 -28.03 -10.15
CA THR A 173 3.78 -27.28 -11.36
C THR A 173 3.40 -25.86 -10.97
N VAL A 174 4.01 -24.90 -11.65
CA VAL A 174 3.73 -23.46 -11.60
C VAL A 174 3.54 -22.96 -13.05
N LYS A 175 3.12 -21.70 -13.25
CA LYS A 175 2.96 -21.19 -14.63
C LYS A 175 4.25 -21.27 -15.47
N ALA A 176 5.43 -21.12 -14.86
CA ALA A 176 6.72 -21.21 -15.57
C ALA A 176 7.10 -22.64 -16.01
N GLY A 177 6.45 -23.69 -15.47
CA GLY A 177 6.76 -25.07 -15.80
C GLY A 177 6.55 -26.05 -14.65
N THR A 178 7.05 -27.27 -14.84
CA THR A 178 7.04 -28.32 -13.80
C THR A 178 8.48 -28.61 -13.37
N PHE A 179 8.71 -28.61 -12.07
CA PHE A 179 10.04 -28.73 -11.48
C PHE A 179 10.08 -29.89 -10.49
N ASP A 180 11.20 -30.62 -10.49
CA ASP A 180 11.56 -31.50 -9.38
C ASP A 180 12.20 -30.62 -8.29
N THR A 181 11.53 -30.50 -7.15
CA THR A 181 11.86 -29.52 -6.11
C THR A 181 12.19 -30.21 -4.79
N VAL A 182 12.96 -29.53 -3.94
CA VAL A 182 13.08 -29.84 -2.52
C VAL A 182 12.26 -28.82 -1.74
N VAL A 183 11.39 -29.31 -0.87
CA VAL A 183 10.61 -28.48 0.05
C VAL A 183 11.47 -28.13 1.24
N ILE A 184 11.77 -26.85 1.41
CA ILE A 184 12.37 -26.30 2.61
C ILE A 184 11.24 -25.87 3.54
N SER A 185 11.19 -26.42 4.75
CA SER A 185 10.07 -26.22 5.68
C SER A 185 10.53 -25.87 7.09
N TRP A 186 9.66 -25.14 7.79
CA TRP A 186 9.71 -24.90 9.24
C TRP A 186 8.28 -24.79 9.77
N LYS A 187 8.12 -24.82 11.09
CA LYS A 187 6.82 -24.59 11.72
C LYS A 187 6.77 -23.20 12.33
N THR A 188 5.62 -22.56 12.23
CA THR A 188 5.32 -21.26 12.81
C THR A 188 3.87 -21.26 13.30
N GLY A 189 3.61 -20.94 14.57
CA GLY A 189 2.25 -20.89 15.12
C GLY A 189 1.48 -22.22 15.02
N GLY A 190 2.19 -23.36 15.03
CA GLY A 190 1.60 -24.69 14.84
C GLY A 190 1.29 -25.08 13.38
N VAL A 191 1.46 -24.16 12.44
CA VAL A 191 1.28 -24.38 10.99
C VAL A 191 2.65 -24.53 10.33
N ARG A 192 2.72 -25.28 9.23
CA ARG A 192 3.96 -25.49 8.47
C ARG A 192 4.06 -24.49 7.33
N SER A 193 5.19 -23.81 7.26
CA SER A 193 5.59 -22.95 6.14
C SER A 193 6.48 -23.73 5.19
N ASN A 194 6.33 -23.51 3.89
CA ASN A 194 7.04 -24.25 2.84
C ASN A 194 7.59 -23.29 1.75
N VAL A 195 8.80 -23.57 1.30
CA VAL A 195 9.48 -22.92 0.18
C VAL A 195 10.05 -24.01 -0.73
N TRP A 196 9.72 -23.99 -2.02
CA TRP A 196 10.14 -25.01 -2.97
C TRP A 196 11.34 -24.52 -3.77
N VAL A 197 12.49 -25.14 -3.55
CA VAL A 197 13.76 -24.82 -4.23
C VAL A 197 14.11 -25.89 -5.24
N VAL A 198 14.88 -25.52 -6.26
CA VAL A 198 15.34 -26.41 -7.33
C VAL A 198 16.86 -26.37 -7.35
N ASP A 199 17.48 -27.55 -7.45
CA ASP A 199 18.92 -27.66 -7.60
C ASP A 199 19.40 -26.99 -8.90
N ASN A 200 20.53 -26.28 -8.84
CA ASN A 200 21.08 -25.49 -9.94
C ASN A 200 20.11 -24.42 -10.49
N PHE A 201 19.22 -23.91 -9.64
CA PHE A 201 18.27 -22.87 -10.01
C PHE A 201 18.32 -21.70 -9.01
N PRO A 202 18.44 -20.44 -9.47
CA PRO A 202 18.82 -19.34 -8.60
C PRO A 202 17.87 -19.01 -7.45
N PHE A 203 16.56 -19.12 -7.67
CA PHE A 203 15.56 -18.66 -6.72
C PHE A 203 14.45 -19.69 -6.53
N PRO A 204 13.81 -19.78 -5.35
CA PRO A 204 12.71 -20.70 -5.16
C PRO A 204 11.57 -20.46 -6.16
N VAL A 205 10.94 -21.53 -6.63
CA VAL A 205 9.88 -21.43 -7.67
C VAL A 205 8.50 -21.19 -7.09
N LYS A 206 8.31 -21.47 -5.80
CA LYS A 206 7.04 -21.33 -5.09
C LYS A 206 7.27 -21.21 -3.59
N ALA A 207 6.39 -20.50 -2.88
CA ALA A 207 6.34 -20.55 -1.43
C ALA A 207 4.91 -20.29 -0.91
N HIS A 208 4.62 -20.81 0.27
CA HIS A 208 3.49 -20.40 1.09
C HIS A 208 3.87 -20.53 2.57
N THR A 209 3.87 -19.40 3.26
CA THR A 209 4.36 -19.30 4.63
C THR A 209 3.38 -18.53 5.51
N TYR A 210 3.55 -18.64 6.82
CA TYR A 210 2.61 -18.16 7.82
C TYR A 210 3.31 -17.41 8.94
N THR A 211 2.68 -16.34 9.43
CA THR A 211 3.24 -15.54 10.51
C THR A 211 3.15 -16.28 11.84
N HIS A 212 4.04 -15.92 12.77
CA HIS A 212 3.95 -16.41 14.14
C HIS A 212 2.84 -15.70 14.89
N VAL A 213 1.82 -16.45 15.31
CA VAL A 213 0.73 -15.95 16.16
C VAL A 213 0.67 -16.73 17.47
N SER A 214 0.31 -16.04 18.55
CA SER A 214 0.12 -16.65 19.87
C SER A 214 -1.20 -17.43 20.00
N SER A 215 -2.18 -17.13 19.14
CA SER A 215 -3.48 -17.80 19.05
C SER A 215 -4.17 -17.45 17.73
N GLY A 216 -5.22 -18.19 17.38
CA GLY A 216 -6.00 -17.95 16.15
C GLY A 216 -5.41 -18.63 14.92
N ILE A 217 -5.93 -18.27 13.74
CA ILE A 217 -5.45 -18.76 12.44
C ILE A 217 -4.29 -17.85 12.02
N PRO A 218 -3.05 -18.35 11.85
CA PRO A 218 -1.95 -17.52 11.42
C PRO A 218 -2.21 -17.00 10.00
N PRO A 219 -2.13 -15.68 9.75
CA PRO A 219 -2.22 -15.16 8.39
C PRO A 219 -1.02 -15.61 7.56
N THR A 220 -1.20 -15.59 6.24
CA THR A 220 -0.09 -15.78 5.30
C THR A 220 0.96 -14.71 5.54
N GLU A 221 2.21 -15.11 5.74
CA GLU A 221 3.35 -14.19 5.86
C GLU A 221 3.83 -13.77 4.47
N TYR A 222 4.08 -14.73 3.59
CA TYR A 222 4.24 -14.48 2.17
C TYR A 222 3.82 -15.70 1.35
N GLN A 223 3.47 -15.43 0.11
CA GLN A 223 3.18 -16.44 -0.89
C GLN A 223 3.71 -15.95 -2.23
N PHE A 224 4.36 -16.83 -2.99
CA PHE A 224 4.74 -16.50 -4.35
C PHE A 224 4.73 -17.73 -5.26
N GLU A 225 4.64 -17.46 -6.56
CA GLU A 225 4.74 -18.43 -7.63
C GLU A 225 5.53 -17.83 -8.80
N LEU A 226 6.49 -18.60 -9.33
CA LEU A 226 7.23 -18.26 -10.53
C LEU A 226 6.32 -18.38 -11.76
N LEU A 227 6.13 -17.27 -12.45
CA LEU A 227 5.27 -17.14 -13.62
C LEU A 227 5.99 -17.44 -14.93
N ASP A 228 7.23 -16.96 -15.07
CA ASP A 228 8.05 -17.14 -16.27
C ASP A 228 9.54 -17.09 -15.89
N TYR A 229 10.37 -17.84 -16.62
CA TYR A 229 11.82 -17.81 -16.52
C TYR A 229 12.44 -17.96 -17.90
N LYS A 230 13.37 -17.07 -18.23
CA LYS A 230 14.12 -17.11 -19.50
C LYS A 230 15.59 -16.84 -19.24
N GLU A 231 16.45 -17.68 -19.80
CA GLU A 231 17.89 -17.45 -19.81
C GLU A 231 18.32 -16.62 -21.02
N ASN A 232 19.47 -15.96 -20.90
CA ASN A 232 20.16 -15.30 -22.02
C ASN A 232 19.32 -14.24 -22.75
N VAL A 233 18.43 -13.53 -22.05
CA VAL A 233 17.69 -12.40 -22.61
C VAL A 233 18.66 -11.24 -22.85
N VAL A 234 18.89 -10.91 -24.13
CA VAL A 234 19.87 -9.89 -24.55
C VAL A 234 19.24 -8.51 -24.69
N ASN A 235 18.01 -8.44 -25.21
CA ASN A 235 17.29 -7.18 -25.41
C ASN A 235 16.51 -6.81 -24.15
N ASP A 236 16.47 -5.52 -23.80
CA ASP A 236 15.70 -5.03 -22.65
C ASP A 236 14.22 -5.46 -22.77
N PRO A 237 13.75 -6.38 -21.91
CA PRO A 237 12.38 -6.87 -21.96
C PRO A 237 11.36 -5.78 -21.56
N PHE A 238 11.82 -4.72 -20.90
CA PHE A 238 11.00 -3.64 -20.37
C PHE A 238 11.03 -2.39 -21.24
N ALA A 239 11.63 -2.43 -22.43
CA ALA A 239 11.80 -1.26 -23.29
C ALA A 239 10.48 -0.53 -23.63
N LYS A 240 9.36 -1.27 -23.66
CA LYS A 240 8.01 -0.74 -23.96
C LYS A 240 7.16 -0.48 -22.71
N VAL A 241 7.66 -0.83 -21.53
CA VAL A 241 6.94 -0.61 -20.27
C VAL A 241 7.07 0.84 -19.86
N ILE A 242 5.94 1.49 -19.59
CA ILE A 242 5.84 2.86 -19.11
C ILE A 242 5.44 2.80 -17.64
N SER A 243 6.23 3.43 -16.77
CA SER A 243 5.88 3.54 -15.35
C SER A 243 4.63 4.40 -15.20
N THR A 244 3.75 4.02 -14.28
CA THR A 244 2.58 4.80 -13.89
C THR A 244 2.97 6.18 -13.36
N GLU A 245 4.15 6.31 -12.74
CA GLU A 245 4.69 7.59 -12.27
C GLU A 245 5.16 8.49 -13.42
N ASP A 246 5.59 7.89 -14.53
CA ASP A 246 5.95 8.60 -15.76
C ASP A 246 4.72 8.92 -16.62
N ASN A 247 3.53 8.52 -16.17
CA ASN A 247 2.30 8.85 -16.85
C ASN A 247 2.09 10.36 -16.77
N SER A 248 2.33 11.06 -17.88
CA SER A 248 2.11 12.50 -18.01
C SER A 248 0.71 12.94 -17.60
N ASN A 249 -0.27 12.02 -17.62
CA ASN A 249 -1.60 12.29 -17.08
C ASN A 249 -1.56 12.63 -15.59
N PHE A 250 -0.67 12.11 -14.76
CA PHE A 250 -0.63 12.45 -13.33
C PHE A 250 0.17 13.72 -13.00
N GLN A 251 0.70 14.39 -14.02
CA GLN A 251 1.35 15.68 -13.82
C GLN A 251 0.36 16.71 -13.24
N GLY A 252 0.75 17.35 -12.14
CA GLY A 252 -0.10 18.33 -11.44
C GLY A 252 -1.17 17.72 -10.54
N CYS A 253 -1.17 16.39 -10.34
CA CYS A 253 -1.99 15.76 -9.32
C CYS A 253 -1.43 16.00 -7.90
N PRO A 254 -2.30 16.15 -6.89
CA PRO A 254 -1.87 16.26 -5.50
C PRO A 254 -1.22 14.95 -5.01
N SER A 255 -0.32 15.07 -4.03
CA SER A 255 0.28 13.89 -3.37
C SER A 255 -0.77 13.12 -2.56
N THR A 256 -0.57 11.81 -2.48
CA THR A 256 -1.39 10.86 -1.71
C THR A 256 -0.68 10.37 -0.43
N ASP A 257 0.47 10.95 -0.09
CA ASP A 257 1.34 10.42 0.98
C ASP A 257 0.80 10.72 2.38
N SER A 258 0.02 11.78 2.53
CA SER A 258 -0.55 12.24 3.80
C SER A 258 -1.98 11.74 4.02
N LEU A 259 -2.16 10.71 4.85
CA LEU A 259 -3.48 10.21 5.28
C LEU A 259 -4.00 10.97 6.50
N ASN A 260 -4.18 12.29 6.36
CA ASN A 260 -4.56 13.17 7.49
C ASN A 260 -6.07 13.35 7.65
N LYS A 261 -6.85 13.20 6.57
CA LYS A 261 -8.32 13.27 6.62
C LYS A 261 -8.90 11.92 6.93
N SER A 262 -9.92 11.91 7.79
CA SER A 262 -10.61 10.69 8.13
C SER A 262 -12.08 10.90 8.51
N VAL A 263 -12.84 9.83 8.38
CA VAL A 263 -14.23 9.71 8.79
C VAL A 263 -14.35 8.47 9.66
N LYS A 264 -14.76 8.63 10.92
CA LYS A 264 -15.07 7.53 11.84
C LYS A 264 -16.56 7.52 12.14
N ARG A 265 -17.30 6.52 11.63
CA ARG A 265 -18.77 6.40 11.81
C ARG A 265 -19.21 4.94 11.83
N PRO A 266 -20.32 4.60 12.51
CA PRO A 266 -20.92 3.28 12.37
C PRO A 266 -21.50 3.08 10.97
N THR A 267 -21.61 1.82 10.55
CA THR A 267 -22.34 1.43 9.35
C THR A 267 -23.85 1.58 9.54
N LYS A 268 -24.63 1.54 8.45
CA LYS A 268 -26.08 1.80 8.44
C LYS A 268 -26.85 0.98 9.47
N ASN A 269 -26.55 -0.32 9.59
CA ASN A 269 -27.21 -1.22 10.52
C ASN A 269 -26.44 -1.37 11.84
N PHE A 270 -25.42 -0.53 12.08
CA PHE A 270 -24.58 -0.54 13.29
C PHE A 270 -23.84 -1.86 13.54
N GLU A 271 -23.64 -2.68 12.50
CA GLU A 271 -22.90 -3.94 12.65
C GLU A 271 -21.39 -3.70 12.80
N TYR A 272 -20.88 -2.59 12.25
CA TYR A 272 -19.46 -2.27 12.24
C TYR A 272 -19.22 -0.79 12.56
N GLN A 273 -18.04 -0.48 13.10
CA GLN A 273 -17.49 0.87 13.08
C GLN A 273 -16.44 0.95 11.98
N ILE A 274 -16.52 1.96 11.12
CA ILE A 274 -15.53 2.18 10.06
C ILE A 274 -14.79 3.47 10.34
N HIS A 275 -13.46 3.39 10.39
CA HIS A 275 -12.56 4.55 10.40
C HIS A 275 -11.78 4.58 9.09
N ALA A 276 -12.26 5.39 8.15
CA ALA A 276 -11.67 5.54 6.83
C ALA A 276 -10.83 6.81 6.76
N TYR A 277 -9.56 6.67 6.42
CA TYR A 277 -8.64 7.74 6.06
C TYR A 277 -8.53 7.83 4.56
N TYR A 278 -8.32 9.03 4.03
CA TYR A 278 -8.11 9.22 2.61
C TYR A 278 -7.15 10.38 2.32
N SER A 279 -6.53 10.30 1.14
CA SER A 279 -5.62 11.31 0.59
C SER A 279 -5.73 11.30 -0.93
N PRO A 280 -5.67 12.45 -1.62
CA PRO A 280 -5.53 13.80 -1.07
C PRO A 280 -6.80 14.26 -0.33
N ASP A 281 -6.67 15.32 0.47
CA ASP A 281 -7.80 15.98 1.14
C ASP A 281 -8.90 16.41 0.16
N PHE A 282 -8.49 16.79 -1.06
CA PHE A 282 -9.35 17.21 -2.16
C PHE A 282 -9.06 16.34 -3.40
N PRO A 283 -9.78 15.22 -3.58
CA PRO A 283 -9.58 14.34 -4.73
C PRO A 283 -9.86 15.06 -6.05
N VAL A 284 -9.01 14.84 -7.04
CA VAL A 284 -9.09 15.48 -8.37
C VAL A 284 -9.43 14.41 -9.40
N GLU A 285 -10.39 14.70 -10.29
CA GLU A 285 -10.75 13.83 -11.42
C GLU A 285 -9.50 13.39 -12.19
N GLY A 286 -9.37 12.09 -12.43
CA GLY A 286 -8.25 11.50 -13.14
C GLY A 286 -6.91 11.55 -12.39
N CYS A 287 -6.89 11.87 -11.09
CA CYS A 287 -5.70 11.83 -10.25
C CYS A 287 -5.69 10.64 -9.28
N PRO A 288 -4.51 10.21 -8.80
CA PRO A 288 -4.41 9.20 -7.75
C PRO A 288 -5.09 9.63 -6.45
N MET A 289 -5.62 8.64 -5.74
CA MET A 289 -6.23 8.74 -4.42
C MET A 289 -5.92 7.46 -3.65
N LYS A 290 -5.62 7.62 -2.37
CA LYS A 290 -5.32 6.55 -1.43
C LYS A 290 -6.36 6.53 -0.32
N TRP A 291 -6.76 5.34 0.09
CA TRP A 291 -7.60 5.09 1.25
C TRP A 291 -6.88 4.15 2.22
N GLN A 292 -7.13 4.35 3.51
CA GLN A 292 -6.91 3.34 4.54
C GLN A 292 -8.22 3.16 5.31
N ILE A 293 -8.71 1.93 5.39
CA ILE A 293 -10.00 1.62 6.00
C ILE A 293 -9.77 0.67 7.17
N ASN A 294 -10.08 1.12 8.37
CA ASN A 294 -10.05 0.30 9.57
C ASN A 294 -11.47 -0.16 9.90
N PHE A 295 -11.67 -1.48 9.97
CA PHE A 295 -12.91 -2.15 10.34
C PHE A 295 -12.84 -2.51 11.82
N LEU A 296 -13.71 -1.90 12.61
CA LEU A 296 -13.68 -1.97 14.06
C LEU A 296 -14.97 -2.58 14.61
N SER A 297 -14.84 -3.22 15.76
CA SER A 297 -15.94 -3.75 16.55
C SER A 297 -16.98 -2.68 16.85
N LYS A 298 -18.27 -3.04 16.77
CA LYS A 298 -19.36 -2.14 17.20
C LYS A 298 -19.34 -1.85 18.69
N PHE A 299 -18.69 -2.71 19.48
CA PHE A 299 -18.61 -2.61 20.94
C PHE A 299 -17.34 -1.90 21.43
N HIS A 300 -16.28 -1.85 20.62
CA HIS A 300 -15.00 -1.30 21.03
C HIS A 300 -14.30 -0.59 19.88
N ASP A 301 -13.92 0.66 20.09
CA ASP A 301 -13.52 1.59 19.02
C ASP A 301 -12.03 1.51 18.63
N THR A 302 -11.33 0.51 19.20
CA THR A 302 -9.92 0.14 18.91
C THR A 302 -9.74 -1.34 18.61
N GLU A 303 -10.82 -2.14 18.69
CA GLU A 303 -10.76 -3.57 18.41
C GLU A 303 -10.99 -3.78 16.91
N PHE A 304 -9.95 -4.24 16.22
CA PHE A 304 -10.02 -4.57 14.80
C PHE A 304 -10.77 -5.88 14.57
N LEU A 305 -11.56 -5.91 13.49
CA LEU A 305 -12.26 -7.11 13.03
C LEU A 305 -11.40 -7.87 12.03
N ASN A 306 -11.41 -9.19 12.11
CA ASN A 306 -10.63 -10.03 11.20
C ASN A 306 -11.50 -10.60 10.08
N GLN A 307 -10.85 -10.99 8.98
CA GLN A 307 -11.46 -11.68 7.83
C GLN A 307 -12.61 -10.88 7.18
N VAL A 308 -12.39 -9.58 6.97
CA VAL A 308 -13.41 -8.69 6.41
C VAL A 308 -13.45 -8.84 4.89
N GLN A 309 -14.59 -9.24 4.35
CA GLN A 309 -14.87 -9.17 2.91
C GLN A 309 -15.67 -7.90 2.61
N PHE A 310 -15.18 -7.08 1.69
CA PHE A 310 -15.75 -5.76 1.44
C PHE A 310 -15.49 -5.27 0.02
N ASP A 311 -15.98 -4.08 -0.30
CA ASP A 311 -15.64 -3.32 -1.49
C ASP A 311 -15.61 -1.82 -1.17
N LEU A 312 -14.91 -1.05 -2.00
CA LEU A 312 -15.03 0.39 -2.06
C LEU A 312 -15.72 0.75 -3.38
N MET A 313 -16.98 1.18 -3.29
CA MET A 313 -17.81 1.48 -4.45
C MET A 313 -18.00 2.98 -4.63
N VAL A 314 -18.36 3.40 -5.83
CA VAL A 314 -18.94 4.72 -6.11
C VAL A 314 -20.36 4.51 -6.63
N VAL A 315 -21.34 5.18 -6.04
CA VAL A 315 -22.77 5.01 -6.37
C VAL A 315 -23.41 6.32 -6.84
N ASP A 316 -24.57 6.21 -7.48
CA ASP A 316 -25.42 7.36 -7.79
C ASP A 316 -26.21 7.82 -6.55
N ASP A 317 -26.90 8.96 -6.66
CA ASP A 317 -27.72 9.55 -5.58
C ASP A 317 -28.80 8.61 -5.03
N LYS A 318 -29.18 7.57 -5.79
CA LYS A 318 -30.23 6.60 -5.44
C LYS A 318 -29.67 5.30 -4.89
N PHE A 319 -28.34 5.14 -4.85
CA PHE A 319 -27.68 3.89 -4.54
C PHE A 319 -28.22 2.73 -5.41
N THR A 320 -28.25 2.93 -6.72
CA THR A 320 -28.64 1.91 -7.69
C THR A 320 -27.54 0.83 -7.78
N LEU A 321 -27.95 -0.44 -7.92
CA LEU A 321 -27.06 -1.56 -8.23
C LEU A 321 -27.28 -2.02 -9.68
N PRO A 322 -26.23 -2.30 -10.47
CA PRO A 322 -24.80 -2.26 -10.10
C PRO A 322 -24.30 -0.83 -9.82
N PRO A 323 -23.27 -0.66 -8.97
CA PRO A 323 -22.73 0.66 -8.66
C PRO A 323 -22.12 1.31 -9.91
N LEU A 324 -21.90 2.63 -9.86
CA LEU A 324 -21.18 3.34 -10.93
C LEU A 324 -19.75 2.79 -11.08
N ARG A 325 -19.17 2.31 -9.99
CA ARG A 325 -17.83 1.71 -9.95
C ARG A 325 -17.65 0.80 -8.74
N SER A 326 -16.86 -0.26 -8.91
CA SER A 326 -16.38 -1.16 -7.85
C SER A 326 -14.86 -1.26 -7.93
N VAL A 327 -14.16 -0.94 -6.85
CA VAL A 327 -12.69 -1.05 -6.81
C VAL A 327 -12.25 -2.52 -6.86
N ALA A 328 -13.00 -3.44 -6.24
CA ALA A 328 -12.74 -4.87 -6.37
C ALA A 328 -12.71 -5.29 -7.85
N GLN A 329 -13.75 -4.94 -8.61
CA GLN A 329 -13.87 -5.31 -10.02
C GLN A 329 -12.82 -4.63 -10.90
N ASP A 330 -12.50 -3.36 -10.64
CA ASP A 330 -11.42 -2.65 -11.31
C ASP A 330 -10.05 -3.35 -11.17
N GLN A 331 -9.86 -4.07 -10.06
CA GLN A 331 -8.65 -4.84 -9.77
C GLN A 331 -8.77 -6.32 -10.17
N GLY A 332 -9.88 -6.73 -10.81
CA GLY A 332 -10.11 -8.10 -11.24
C GLY A 332 -10.57 -9.06 -10.13
N TYR A 333 -11.00 -8.54 -8.98
CA TYR A 333 -11.50 -9.31 -7.86
C TYR A 333 -13.03 -9.26 -7.75
N GLN A 334 -13.62 -10.32 -7.21
CA GLN A 334 -15.06 -10.34 -6.89
C GLN A 334 -15.39 -9.42 -5.70
N TYR A 335 -14.50 -9.38 -4.72
CA TYR A 335 -14.55 -8.54 -3.52
C TYR A 335 -13.12 -8.31 -3.03
N LEU A 336 -12.91 -7.22 -2.30
CA LEU A 336 -11.69 -6.98 -1.54
C LEU A 336 -11.72 -7.77 -0.22
N TYR A 337 -10.54 -8.03 0.33
CA TYR A 337 -10.38 -8.80 1.56
C TYR A 337 -9.33 -8.18 2.46
N SER A 338 -9.62 -8.10 3.76
CA SER A 338 -8.66 -7.70 4.79
C SER A 338 -8.62 -8.75 5.91
N PRO A 339 -7.49 -9.45 6.11
CA PRO A 339 -7.38 -10.45 7.16
C PRO A 339 -7.38 -9.83 8.58
N SER A 340 -6.80 -8.64 8.79
CA SER A 340 -6.76 -7.98 10.11
C SER A 340 -7.74 -6.83 10.30
N GLY A 341 -8.52 -6.49 9.27
CA GLY A 341 -9.44 -5.35 9.32
C GLY A 341 -8.79 -3.99 9.05
N LEU A 342 -7.58 -3.96 8.50
CA LEU A 342 -6.92 -2.75 8.01
C LEU A 342 -6.65 -2.88 6.51
N ALA A 343 -7.49 -2.28 5.67
CA ALA A 343 -7.27 -2.28 4.22
C ALA A 343 -6.63 -0.99 3.74
N THR A 344 -5.62 -1.08 2.85
CA THR A 344 -5.11 0.07 2.09
C THR A 344 -5.45 -0.08 0.62
N ILE A 345 -6.02 0.97 0.03
CA ILE A 345 -6.48 0.96 -1.36
C ILE A 345 -5.88 2.16 -2.08
N ASP A 346 -5.22 1.90 -3.19
CA ASP A 346 -4.87 2.94 -4.17
C ASP A 346 -5.82 2.86 -5.36
N MET A 347 -6.30 4.01 -5.80
CA MET A 347 -7.18 4.13 -6.95
C MET A 347 -6.96 5.46 -7.68
N THR A 348 -7.36 5.56 -8.93
CA THR A 348 -7.52 6.85 -9.61
C THR A 348 -8.96 7.33 -9.43
N VAL A 349 -9.18 8.62 -9.19
CA VAL A 349 -10.52 9.20 -9.12
C VAL A 349 -11.14 9.20 -10.52
N ASN A 350 -12.10 8.31 -10.77
CA ASN A 350 -12.87 8.28 -12.02
C ASN A 350 -14.30 8.75 -11.74
N HIS A 351 -14.43 10.05 -11.52
CA HIS A 351 -15.70 10.71 -11.25
C HIS A 351 -15.61 12.15 -11.75
N LYS A 352 -16.68 12.64 -12.38
CA LYS A 352 -16.74 14.04 -12.83
C LYS A 352 -16.69 15.00 -11.64
N PRO A 353 -16.30 16.26 -11.83
CA PRO A 353 -16.29 17.22 -10.74
C PRO A 353 -17.69 17.38 -10.13
N GLY A 354 -17.78 17.34 -8.80
CA GLY A 354 -19.04 17.24 -8.07
C GLY A 354 -18.91 16.42 -6.79
N ILE A 355 -20.03 16.08 -6.15
CA ILE A 355 -20.01 15.19 -4.98
C ILE A 355 -19.99 13.74 -5.46
N ALA A 356 -19.01 12.97 -5.00
CA ALA A 356 -18.95 11.52 -5.19
C ALA A 356 -19.41 10.81 -3.92
N HIS A 357 -20.30 9.84 -4.07
CA HIS A 357 -20.79 8.98 -3.00
C HIS A 357 -19.94 7.71 -2.92
N PHE A 358 -18.85 7.75 -2.14
CA PHE A 358 -18.07 6.56 -1.87
C PHE A 358 -18.80 5.68 -0.86
N VAL A 359 -18.81 4.37 -1.10
CA VAL A 359 -19.44 3.41 -0.19
C VAL A 359 -18.44 2.35 0.20
N VAL A 360 -18.13 2.28 1.49
CA VAL A 360 -17.47 1.10 2.06
C VAL A 360 -18.55 0.06 2.29
N TYR A 361 -18.59 -0.95 1.41
CA TYR A 361 -19.63 -1.97 1.37
C TYR A 361 -19.10 -3.26 1.98
N VAL A 362 -19.61 -3.66 3.15
CA VAL A 362 -19.14 -4.83 3.89
C VAL A 362 -20.04 -6.02 3.59
N TYR A 363 -19.49 -7.03 2.91
CA TYR A 363 -20.21 -8.27 2.63
C TYR A 363 -20.33 -9.15 3.89
N GLY A 364 -19.37 -9.04 4.80
CA GLY A 364 -19.39 -9.70 6.11
C GLY A 364 -18.00 -10.16 6.56
N LEU A 365 -17.97 -10.92 7.65
CA LEU A 365 -16.74 -11.51 8.20
C LEU A 365 -16.70 -13.00 7.83
N ALA A 366 -15.76 -13.39 6.96
CA ALA A 366 -15.56 -14.78 6.59
C ALA A 366 -14.18 -15.00 5.95
N PRO A 367 -13.61 -16.21 6.06
CA PRO A 367 -12.36 -16.53 5.37
C PRO A 367 -12.43 -16.23 3.87
N GLN A 368 -11.31 -15.85 3.27
CA GLN A 368 -11.24 -15.59 1.84
C GLN A 368 -11.79 -16.76 1.02
N GLY A 369 -12.63 -16.47 0.02
CA GLY A 369 -13.28 -17.48 -0.81
C GLY A 369 -14.58 -18.06 -0.23
N ILE A 370 -14.92 -17.74 1.02
CA ILE A 370 -16.18 -18.17 1.66
C ILE A 370 -17.19 -17.04 1.63
N VAL A 371 -18.39 -17.29 1.14
CA VAL A 371 -19.47 -16.29 1.18
C VAL A 371 -19.86 -16.02 2.64
N PRO A 372 -19.84 -14.77 3.11
CA PRO A 372 -20.21 -14.46 4.49
C PRO A 372 -21.66 -14.80 4.80
N SER A 373 -21.91 -15.31 6.01
CA SER A 373 -23.25 -15.58 6.54
C SER A 373 -23.89 -14.35 7.20
N ASN A 374 -23.09 -13.33 7.49
CA ASN A 374 -23.52 -12.12 8.21
C ASN A 374 -24.32 -11.20 7.28
N PRO A 375 -25.23 -10.37 7.82
CA PRO A 375 -25.94 -9.40 7.00
C PRO A 375 -24.94 -8.38 6.42
N ILE A 376 -25.15 -8.07 5.15
CA ILE A 376 -24.44 -7.00 4.47
C ILE A 376 -24.74 -5.67 5.17
N ASP A 377 -23.73 -4.82 5.31
CA ASP A 377 -23.86 -3.46 5.83
C ASP A 377 -22.91 -2.51 5.11
N TYR A 378 -23.09 -1.19 5.27
CA TYR A 378 -22.27 -0.20 4.55
C TYR A 378 -22.17 1.15 5.24
N LEU A 379 -21.16 1.93 4.83
CA LEU A 379 -21.01 3.35 5.17
C LEU A 379 -20.85 4.19 3.90
N VAL A 380 -21.66 5.24 3.77
CA VAL A 380 -21.54 6.24 2.68
C VAL A 380 -20.67 7.41 3.13
N ILE A 381 -19.70 7.79 2.32
CA ILE A 381 -18.76 8.90 2.53
C ILE A 381 -18.82 9.81 1.29
N ASP A 382 -19.34 11.02 1.50
CA ASP A 382 -19.49 12.00 0.44
C ASP A 382 -18.23 12.87 0.36
N LEU A 383 -17.59 12.88 -0.80
CA LEU A 383 -16.39 13.68 -1.03
C LEU A 383 -16.57 14.61 -2.24
N PRO A 384 -16.15 15.89 -2.15
CA PRO A 384 -16.09 16.75 -3.30
C PRO A 384 -14.92 16.37 -4.21
N ILE A 385 -15.20 16.19 -5.50
CA ILE A 385 -14.22 15.91 -6.55
C ILE A 385 -13.98 17.19 -7.36
N SER A 386 -12.71 17.56 -7.49
CA SER A 386 -12.26 18.72 -8.24
C SER A 386 -11.90 18.37 -9.69
N ALA A 387 -11.93 19.36 -10.59
CA ALA A 387 -11.53 19.19 -11.99
C ALA A 387 -10.00 19.17 -12.14
N LYS A 388 -9.49 18.41 -13.12
CA LYS A 388 -8.07 18.37 -13.46
C LYS A 388 -7.68 19.58 -14.32
N SER A 389 -6.94 20.53 -13.76
CA SER A 389 -6.54 21.74 -14.49
C SER A 389 -5.25 21.53 -15.29
N GLY A 390 -5.31 21.68 -16.63
CA GLY A 390 -4.12 21.93 -17.47
C GLY A 390 -3.45 23.24 -17.07
N GLY A 391 -2.11 23.28 -17.11
CA GLY A 391 -1.30 24.23 -16.33
C GLY A 391 -1.43 25.72 -16.68
N SER A 392 -1.42 26.55 -15.62
CA SER A 392 -0.78 27.88 -15.57
C SER A 392 -0.80 28.39 -14.13
N THR A 393 0.36 28.58 -13.51
CA THR A 393 0.53 29.18 -12.18
C THR A 393 0.28 30.69 -12.25
N SER A 394 -0.78 31.19 -11.60
CA SER A 394 -0.96 32.62 -11.36
C SER A 394 -0.29 32.98 -10.04
N ASN A 395 0.86 33.65 -10.08
CA ASN A 395 1.53 34.17 -8.89
C ASN A 395 0.76 35.40 -8.36
N ILE A 396 0.06 35.24 -7.23
CA ILE A 396 -0.58 36.36 -6.53
C ILE A 396 0.48 37.04 -5.65
N PRO A 397 0.59 38.39 -5.66
CA PRO A 397 1.53 39.08 -4.78
C PRO A 397 1.29 38.77 -3.30
N SER A 398 2.37 38.46 -2.57
CA SER A 398 2.28 38.00 -1.17
C SER A 398 1.60 38.99 -0.21
N TRP A 399 1.60 40.30 -0.51
CA TRP A 399 0.93 41.30 0.33
C TRP A 399 -0.60 41.14 0.39
N ILE A 400 -1.20 40.45 -0.58
CA ILE A 400 -2.64 40.15 -0.62
C ILE A 400 -3.03 39.12 0.45
N LYS A 401 -2.10 38.24 0.84
CA LYS A 401 -2.33 37.17 1.83
C LYS A 401 -2.76 37.70 3.18
N ASN A 402 -2.26 38.87 3.59
CA ASN A 402 -2.65 39.52 4.84
C ASN A 402 -4.16 39.83 4.87
N ASN A 403 -4.73 40.26 3.75
CA ASN A 403 -6.15 40.59 3.64
C ASN A 403 -7.04 39.33 3.72
N ALA A 404 -6.54 38.20 3.23
CA ALA A 404 -7.22 36.91 3.36
C ALA A 404 -7.18 36.39 4.81
N GLY A 405 -6.07 36.62 5.53
CA GLY A 405 -5.95 36.33 6.95
C GLY A 405 -6.94 37.14 7.79
N TRP A 406 -7.01 38.46 7.55
CA TRP A 406 -7.96 39.35 8.22
C TRP A 406 -9.42 39.10 7.85
N TRP A 407 -9.70 38.54 6.67
CA TRP A 407 -11.03 38.07 6.38
C TRP A 407 -11.35 36.79 7.17
N ALA A 408 -10.43 35.82 7.18
CA ALA A 408 -10.61 34.55 7.87
C ALA A 408 -10.79 34.69 9.39
N ASP A 409 -10.04 35.60 10.02
CA ASP A 409 -10.15 35.89 11.47
C ASP A 409 -11.39 36.72 11.85
N GLY A 410 -12.14 37.22 10.86
CA GLY A 410 -13.35 38.00 11.06
C GLY A 410 -13.14 39.50 11.25
N SER A 411 -11.91 39.99 11.12
CA SER A 411 -11.59 41.43 11.17
C SER A 411 -12.11 42.19 9.94
N ILE A 412 -12.27 41.51 8.80
CA ILE A 412 -12.89 42.01 7.58
C ILE A 412 -14.19 41.24 7.35
N ASP A 413 -15.27 41.97 7.01
CA ASP A 413 -16.55 41.36 6.65
C ASP A 413 -16.56 40.83 5.21
N ASP A 414 -17.47 39.90 4.94
CA ASP A 414 -17.60 39.22 3.64
C ASP A 414 -17.77 40.17 2.45
N ASN A 415 -18.51 41.28 2.63
CA ASN A 415 -18.73 42.23 1.55
C ASN A 415 -17.46 43.04 1.27
N SER A 416 -16.75 43.49 2.30
CA SER A 416 -15.47 44.20 2.17
C SER A 416 -14.40 43.33 1.49
N PHE A 417 -14.31 42.04 1.86
CA PHE A 417 -13.38 41.12 1.22
C PHE A 417 -13.73 40.87 -0.26
N VAL A 418 -15.00 40.63 -0.58
CA VAL A 418 -15.44 40.43 -1.97
C VAL A 418 -15.15 41.66 -2.83
N GLN A 419 -15.40 42.87 -2.34
CA GLN A 419 -15.08 44.10 -3.05
C GLN A 419 -13.57 44.26 -3.30
N GLY A 420 -12.74 43.93 -2.30
CA GLY A 420 -11.28 43.93 -2.44
C GLY A 420 -10.81 42.97 -3.53
N ILE A 421 -11.32 41.72 -3.55
CA ILE A 421 -10.98 40.75 -4.59
C ILE A 421 -11.46 41.21 -5.97
N GLN A 422 -12.68 41.75 -6.09
CA GLN A 422 -13.20 42.30 -7.34
C GLN A 422 -12.30 43.41 -7.90
N PHE A 423 -11.80 44.30 -7.03
CA PHE A 423 -10.85 45.34 -7.40
C PHE A 423 -9.52 44.76 -7.89
N LEU A 424 -8.96 43.77 -7.18
CA LEU A 424 -7.69 43.13 -7.55
C LEU A 424 -7.77 42.39 -8.89
N ILE A 425 -8.93 41.81 -9.20
CA ILE A 425 -9.20 41.19 -10.50
C ILE A 425 -9.28 42.26 -11.60
N LYS A 426 -9.97 43.38 -11.32
CA LYS A 426 -10.10 44.51 -12.25
C LYS A 426 -8.74 45.13 -12.60
N GLU A 427 -7.87 45.30 -11.61
CA GLU A 427 -6.51 45.84 -11.78
C GLU A 427 -5.50 44.80 -12.31
N ASN A 428 -5.97 43.60 -12.66
CA ASN A 428 -5.15 42.51 -13.23
C ASN A 428 -4.02 42.03 -12.29
N ILE A 429 -4.19 42.25 -10.98
CA ILE A 429 -3.28 41.80 -9.90
C ILE A 429 -3.56 40.34 -9.57
N ILE A 430 -4.83 39.93 -9.54
CA ILE A 430 -5.25 38.52 -9.48
C ILE A 430 -5.80 38.14 -10.85
N LYS A 431 -5.22 37.10 -11.47
CA LYS A 431 -5.71 36.54 -12.72
C LYS A 431 -6.62 35.36 -12.44
N ILE A 432 -7.89 35.51 -12.78
CA ILE A 432 -8.86 34.42 -12.69
C ILE A 432 -8.89 33.69 -14.04
N PRO A 433 -8.68 32.36 -14.06
CA PRO A 433 -8.87 31.57 -15.28
C PRO A 433 -10.29 31.75 -15.84
N PRO A 434 -10.52 31.52 -17.14
CA PRO A 434 -11.82 31.72 -17.77
C PRO A 434 -12.95 31.05 -16.98
N THR A 435 -13.83 31.87 -16.39
CA THR A 435 -14.91 31.41 -15.49
C THR A 435 -16.24 32.01 -15.96
N SER A 436 -17.26 31.16 -16.14
CA SER A 436 -18.60 31.61 -16.51
C SER A 436 -19.30 32.23 -15.30
N GLN A 437 -19.71 33.50 -15.43
CA GLN A 437 -20.42 34.19 -14.35
C GLN A 437 -21.84 33.62 -14.19
N GLY A 438 -22.17 33.21 -12.96
CA GLY A 438 -23.52 32.74 -12.61
C GLY A 438 -24.58 33.84 -12.67
N THR A 439 -25.84 33.45 -12.84
CA THR A 439 -26.99 34.34 -12.65
C THR A 439 -27.40 34.32 -11.19
N SER A 440 -27.46 35.51 -10.57
CA SER A 440 -27.67 35.67 -9.13
C SER A 440 -28.97 35.01 -8.66
N SER A 441 -28.87 34.04 -7.75
CA SER A 441 -29.98 33.60 -6.89
C SER A 441 -29.86 34.28 -5.52
N THR A 442 -30.98 34.77 -5.01
CA THR A 442 -31.23 35.43 -3.71
C THR A 442 -30.20 35.11 -2.61
N ALA A 443 -29.46 36.14 -2.17
CA ALA A 443 -28.57 36.20 -0.99
C ALA A 443 -28.05 34.87 -0.45
N LYS A 444 -27.10 34.23 -1.15
CA LYS A 444 -26.28 33.15 -0.58
C LYS A 444 -25.10 33.77 0.16
N GLN A 445 -25.06 33.57 1.48
CA GLN A 445 -23.89 33.86 2.32
C GLN A 445 -22.66 33.13 1.78
N ILE A 446 -21.47 33.70 1.97
CA ILE A 446 -20.24 33.03 1.56
C ILE A 446 -20.09 31.74 2.38
N PRO A 447 -19.95 30.57 1.75
CA PRO A 447 -19.73 29.33 2.47
C PRO A 447 -18.49 29.40 3.37
N SER A 448 -18.60 28.88 4.59
CA SER A 448 -17.52 28.91 5.58
C SER A 448 -16.23 28.24 5.10
N TRP A 449 -16.31 27.25 4.21
CA TRP A 449 -15.13 26.60 3.64
C TRP A 449 -14.26 27.57 2.80
N ILE A 450 -14.87 28.57 2.15
CA ILE A 450 -14.13 29.57 1.37
C ILE A 450 -13.37 30.51 2.30
N LYS A 451 -13.99 30.86 3.44
CA LYS A 451 -13.38 31.69 4.48
C LYS A 451 -12.22 30.96 5.17
N ASN A 452 -12.36 29.67 5.41
CA ASN A 452 -11.28 28.82 5.92
C ASN A 452 -10.11 28.73 4.92
N ASN A 453 -10.39 28.59 3.62
CA ASN A 453 -9.36 28.57 2.57
C ASN A 453 -8.56 29.88 2.53
N ALA A 454 -9.19 31.03 2.78
CA ALA A 454 -8.48 32.30 2.87
C ALA A 454 -7.48 32.34 4.04
N GLY A 455 -7.85 31.76 5.19
CA GLY A 455 -6.94 31.62 6.33
C GLY A 455 -5.73 30.73 6.00
N TRP A 456 -5.99 29.57 5.39
CA TRP A 456 -4.93 28.64 4.95
C TRP A 456 -4.07 29.18 3.80
N TRP A 457 -4.59 30.13 3.03
CA TRP A 457 -3.78 30.77 1.99
C TRP A 457 -2.87 31.84 2.61
N ALA A 458 -3.35 32.51 3.65
CA ALA A 458 -2.61 33.51 4.40
C ALA A 458 -1.44 32.92 5.19
N ASP A 459 -1.62 31.75 5.80
CA ASP A 459 -0.58 31.04 6.55
C ASP A 459 0.40 30.23 5.66
N GLY A 460 0.13 30.14 4.36
CA GLY A 460 0.95 29.42 3.38
C GLY A 460 0.67 27.93 3.28
N SER A 461 -0.38 27.42 3.94
CA SER A 461 -0.79 26.01 3.87
C SER A 461 -1.43 25.63 2.54
N ILE A 462 -2.00 26.58 1.80
CA ILE A 462 -2.43 26.38 0.41
C ILE A 462 -1.77 27.38 -0.54
N ASP A 463 -1.63 26.97 -1.79
CA ASP A 463 -1.04 27.79 -2.85
C ASP A 463 -2.03 28.81 -3.43
N ASP A 464 -1.50 29.77 -4.21
CA ASP A 464 -2.29 30.82 -4.86
C ASP A 464 -3.38 30.25 -5.78
N LYS A 465 -3.11 29.09 -6.38
CA LYS A 465 -4.05 28.41 -7.26
C LYS A 465 -5.26 27.89 -6.49
N SER A 466 -5.04 27.22 -5.37
CA SER A 466 -6.09 26.69 -4.49
C SER A 466 -7.00 27.80 -3.97
N PHE A 467 -6.42 28.98 -3.68
CA PHE A 467 -7.20 30.15 -3.29
C PHE A 467 -8.04 30.70 -4.47
N ILE A 468 -7.45 30.81 -5.67
CA ILE A 468 -8.14 31.26 -6.89
C ILE A 468 -9.34 30.37 -7.23
N GLU A 469 -9.24 29.05 -7.03
CA GLU A 469 -10.36 28.11 -7.28
C GLU A 469 -11.57 28.40 -6.38
N GLY A 470 -11.34 28.81 -5.13
CA GLY A 470 -12.39 29.32 -4.24
C GLY A 470 -13.05 30.59 -4.77
N LEU A 471 -12.29 31.49 -5.38
CA LEU A 471 -12.82 32.69 -6.03
C LEU A 471 -13.62 32.35 -7.29
N GLN A 472 -13.18 31.37 -8.08
CA GLN A 472 -13.91 30.90 -9.26
C GLN A 472 -15.28 30.32 -8.87
N PHE A 473 -15.35 29.60 -7.76
CA PHE A 473 -16.63 29.13 -7.22
C PHE A 473 -17.58 30.29 -6.90
N LEU A 474 -17.09 31.34 -6.22
CA LEU A 474 -17.91 32.52 -5.92
C LEU A 474 -18.45 33.20 -7.18
N ILE A 475 -17.65 33.27 -8.24
CA ILE A 475 -18.05 33.84 -9.54
C ILE A 475 -19.07 32.95 -10.25
N LYS A 476 -18.84 31.63 -10.24
CA LYS A 476 -19.72 30.63 -10.89
C LYS A 476 -21.10 30.57 -10.23
N GLU A 477 -21.16 30.64 -8.90
CA GLU A 477 -22.42 30.64 -8.15
C GLU A 477 -23.12 32.00 -8.14
N GLY A 478 -22.52 33.03 -8.77
CA GLY A 478 -23.07 34.38 -8.82
C GLY A 478 -23.04 35.14 -7.49
N ILE A 479 -22.23 34.66 -6.52
CA ILE A 479 -21.98 35.30 -5.22
C ILE A 479 -21.04 36.49 -5.41
N MET A 480 -20.06 36.38 -6.31
CA MET A 480 -19.15 37.45 -6.73
C MET A 480 -19.39 37.80 -8.21
N LYS A 481 -19.44 39.10 -8.54
CA LYS A 481 -19.55 39.57 -9.94
C LYS A 481 -18.25 40.22 -10.38
N VAL A 482 -17.71 39.86 -11.53
CA VAL A 482 -16.49 40.47 -12.05
C VAL A 482 -16.80 41.27 -13.32
N PRO A 483 -16.33 42.53 -13.46
CA PRO A 483 -16.46 43.27 -14.71
C PRO A 483 -15.71 42.53 -15.82
N ARG A 484 -16.35 42.30 -16.97
CA ARG A 484 -15.65 41.78 -18.15
C ARG A 484 -14.71 42.88 -18.67
N ALA A 485 -13.45 42.53 -18.90
CA ALA A 485 -12.48 43.46 -19.46
C ALA A 485 -12.75 43.65 -20.96
N ASP A 486 -13.51 44.70 -21.32
CA ASP A 486 -13.51 45.26 -22.68
C ASP A 486 -12.53 46.45 -22.72
N SER A 487 -11.45 46.28 -23.49
CA SER A 487 -10.58 47.28 -24.13
C SER A 487 -10.03 48.51 -23.34
N THR A 488 -8.70 48.50 -23.15
CA THR A 488 -7.72 49.62 -23.18
C THR A 488 -7.92 50.88 -22.31
N SER A 489 -6.96 51.13 -21.41
CA SER A 489 -5.98 52.25 -21.54
C SER A 489 -4.86 52.13 -20.52
N SER A 490 -3.61 52.23 -20.96
CA SER A 490 -2.41 52.30 -20.13
C SER A 490 -2.32 53.62 -19.35
N SER A 491 -2.03 53.57 -18.05
CA SER A 491 -1.40 54.67 -17.32
C SER A 491 -0.47 54.16 -16.22
N SER A 492 0.65 54.86 -16.08
CA SER A 492 1.81 54.59 -15.23
C SER A 492 1.59 54.77 -13.72
N SER A 493 2.22 53.88 -12.95
CA SER A 493 2.85 54.03 -11.62
C SER A 493 2.18 54.88 -10.51
N SER A 494 1.70 54.20 -9.47
CA SER A 494 2.13 54.34 -8.06
C SER A 494 1.37 53.33 -7.19
N GLY A 495 2.03 52.66 -6.25
CA GLY A 495 1.38 51.71 -5.35
C GLY A 495 0.45 52.44 -4.37
N PRO A 496 -0.79 51.98 -4.12
CA PRO A 496 -1.64 52.60 -3.11
C PRO A 496 -1.21 52.19 -1.70
N ALA A 497 -1.44 53.12 -0.76
CA ALA A 497 -1.13 52.97 0.66
C ALA A 497 -1.95 51.86 1.35
N SER A 498 -1.47 51.39 2.51
CA SER A 498 -2.16 50.41 3.35
C SER A 498 -3.55 50.89 3.74
N TRP A 499 -4.53 49.98 3.72
CA TRP A 499 -5.95 50.22 3.96
C TRP A 499 -6.29 50.39 5.46
N LEU A 500 -5.47 51.15 6.18
CA LEU A 500 -5.67 51.53 7.58
C LEU A 500 -5.85 53.05 7.76
N ASP A 501 -6.20 53.76 6.68
CA ASP A 501 -6.74 55.12 6.76
C ASP A 501 -8.24 55.13 6.40
#